data_AF-A0A971USC2-F1
#
_entry.id   AF-A0A971USC2-F1
#
_cell.length_a   1.000
_cell.length_b   1.000
_cell.length_c   1.000
_cell.angle_alpha   90.00
_cell.angle_beta   90.00
_cell.angle_gamma   90.00
#
_symmetry.space_group_name_H-M   'P 1'
#
loop_
_entity.id
_entity.type
_entity.pdbx_description
1 polymer ?
#
loop_
_entity_poly.entity_id
_entity_poly.type
_entity_poly.pdbx_seq_one_letter_code
_entity_poly.pdbx_strand_id
1 'polypeptide(L)' 'MAIETGPAIDVGGDKHVHMAVGRTTVDAGHSHEVIVVTLIEDPTD' A
#
# COMPACT_ATOMS: atom_id res chain seq x y z
N MET A 1 -7.50 -12.86 -3.16
CA MET A 1 -6.27 -12.09 -3.47
C MET A 1 -5.89 -11.35 -2.20
N ALA A 2 -4.61 -11.39 -1.83
CA ALA A 2 -4.09 -10.60 -0.71
C ALA A 2 -3.51 -9.28 -1.25
N ILE A 3 -3.54 -8.24 -0.42
CA ILE A 3 -2.77 -7.01 -0.64
C ILE A 3 -1.53 -7.14 0.23
N GLU A 4 -0.36 -6.91 -0.36
CA GLU A 4 0.93 -6.97 0.32
C GLU A 4 1.62 -5.62 0.27
N THR A 5 2.24 -5.23 1.38
CA THR A 5 3.04 -4.01 1.48
C THR A 5 4.47 -4.29 1.04
N GLY A 6 5.05 -3.35 0.30
CA GLY A 6 6.47 -3.29 0.02
C GLY A 6 7.30 -2.81 1.22
N PRO A 7 8.63 -2.68 1.03
CA PRO A 7 9.52 -2.16 2.07
C PRO A 7 9.16 -0.73 2.47
N ALA A 8 9.66 -0.32 3.65
CA ALA A 8 9.54 1.07 4.11
C ALA A 8 10.21 2.03 3.12
N ILE A 9 9.53 3.14 2.84
CA ILE A 9 10.00 4.24 2.00
C ILE A 9 10.15 5.46 2.90
N ASP A 10 11.38 5.94 3.05
CA ASP A 10 11.71 7.13 3.85
C ASP A 10 11.10 8.40 3.20
N VAL A 11 10.40 9.20 4.01
CA VAL A 11 9.79 10.48 3.60
C VAL A 11 10.33 11.68 4.39
N GLY A 12 11.39 11.50 5.18
CA GLY A 12 12.09 12.53 5.94
C GLY A 12 11.50 12.85 7.31
N GLY A 13 12.38 13.34 8.20
CA GLY A 13 12.04 13.65 9.60
C GLY A 13 11.56 12.41 10.34
N ASP A 14 12.35 11.33 10.26
CA ASP A 14 12.16 10.03 10.92
C ASP A 14 10.81 9.34 10.63
N LYS A 15 10.18 9.66 9.51
CA LYS A 15 8.90 9.06 9.08
C LYS A 15 9.09 8.22 7.82
N HIS A 16 8.27 7.20 7.68
CA HIS A 16 8.22 6.34 6.49
C HIS A 16 6.79 5.97 6.11
N VAL A 17 6.61 5.48 4.89
CA VAL A 17 5.36 4.88 4.41
C VAL A 17 5.63 3.52 3.79
N HIS A 18 4.59 2.72 3.61
CA HIS A 18 4.62 1.51 2.80
C HIS A 18 3.68 1.67 1.61
N MET A 19 4.13 1.23 0.43
CA MET A 19 3.27 1.09 -0.74
C MET A 19 2.72 -0.33 -0.80
N ALA A 20 1.41 -0.47 -0.93
CA ALA A 20 0.74 -1.74 -1.14
C ALA A 20 0.17 -1.80 -2.56
N VAL A 21 0.42 -2.90 -3.25
CA VAL A 21 -0.08 -3.14 -4.60
C VAL A 21 -0.93 -4.39 -4.59
N GLY A 22 -2.07 -4.34 -5.26
CA GLY A 22 -2.95 -5.47 -5.40
C GLY A 22 -3.85 -5.36 -6.62
N ARG A 23 -4.75 -6.32 -6.73
CA ARG A 23 -5.74 -6.37 -7.80
C ARG A 23 -7.11 -6.67 -7.21
N THR A 24 -8.13 -5.95 -7.67
CA THR A 24 -9.52 -6.25 -7.28
C THR A 24 -9.91 -7.62 -7.81
N THR A 25 -10.89 -8.26 -7.17
CA THR A 25 -11.61 -9.37 -7.80
C THR A 25 -12.28 -8.92 -9.10
N VAL A 26 -12.61 -9.89 -9.96
CA VAL A 26 -13.31 -9.59 -11.21
C VAL A 26 -14.75 -9.22 -10.90
N ASP A 27 -15.17 -8.06 -11.38
CA ASP A 27 -16.57 -7.61 -11.42
C ASP A 27 -16.84 -6.94 -12.77
N ALA A 28 -18.06 -7.08 -13.30
CA ALA A 28 -18.43 -6.59 -14.63
C ALA A 28 -17.41 -6.97 -15.74
N GLY A 29 -16.89 -8.19 -15.69
CA GLY A 29 -15.98 -8.75 -16.70
C GLY A 29 -14.55 -8.22 -16.69
N HIS A 30 -14.14 -7.42 -15.70
CA HIS A 30 -12.78 -6.90 -15.61
C HIS A 30 -12.31 -6.74 -14.15
N SER A 31 -11.04 -6.38 -13.97
CA SER A 31 -10.41 -6.11 -12.67
C SER A 31 -9.47 -4.93 -12.78
N HIS A 32 -9.23 -4.26 -11.65
CA HIS A 32 -8.40 -3.07 -11.56
C HIS A 32 -7.15 -3.35 -10.73
N GLU A 33 -6.04 -2.73 -11.12
CA GLU A 33 -4.89 -2.59 -10.23
C GLU A 33 -5.22 -1.51 -9.19
N VAL A 34 -4.88 -1.79 -7.93
CA VAL A 34 -5.07 -0.85 -6.83
C VAL A 34 -3.71 -0.58 -6.21
N ILE A 35 -3.40 0.70 -6.03
CA ILE A 35 -2.20 1.18 -5.37
C ILE A 35 -2.64 2.00 -4.17
N VAL A 36 -2.15 1.63 -2.99
CA VAL A 36 -2.44 2.33 -1.72
C VAL A 36 -1.12 2.62 -1.03
N VAL A 37 -1.06 3.74 -0.30
CA VAL A 37 0.07 4.10 0.56
C VAL A 37 -0.43 4.15 1.99
N THR A 38 0.31 3.57 2.93
CA THR A 38 -0.04 3.66 4.35
C THR A 38 -0.03 5.10 4.83
N LEU A 39 -0.76 5.37 5.89
CA LEU A 39 -0.71 6.68 6.53
C LEU A 39 0.72 6.97 7.02
N ILE A 40 1.10 8.25 6.99
CA ILE A 40 2.31 8.74 7.64
C ILE A 40 2.02 8.82 9.15
N GLU A 41 1.91 7.66 9.78
CA GLU A 41 1.92 7.51 11.24
C GLU A 41 3.14 6.68 11.58
N ASP A 42 3.88 7.08 12.62
CA ASP A 42 4.98 6.30 13.18
C ASP A 42 4.43 4.97 13.69
N PRO A 43 4.51 3.86 12.92
CA PRO A 43 3.81 2.63 13.26
C PRO A 43 4.64 1.75 14.21
N THR A 44 5.77 2.28 14.67
CA THR A 44 6.76 1.60 15.50
C THR A 44 6.84 2.13 16.94
N ASP A 45 6.14 3.23 17.25
CA ASP A 45 5.98 3.81 18.60
C ASP A 45 4.60 3.50 19.23
#